data_AF-A0A957RWK9-F1
#
_entry.id   AF-A0A957RWK9-F1
#
_cell.length_a   1.000
_cell.length_b   1.000
_cell.length_c   1.000
_cell.angle_alpha   90.00
_cell.angle_beta   90.00
_cell.angle_gamma   90.00
#
_symmetry.space_group_name_H-M   'P 1'
#
loop_
_entity.id
_entity.type
_entity.pdbx_description
1 polymer ?
#
loop_
_entity_poly.entity_id
_entity_poly.type
_entity_poly.pdbx_seq_one_letter_code
_entity_poly.pdbx_strand_id
1 'polypeptide(L)'
;MADYVIRACSDPTCRARYPAPAADRDAARCPWCGSPAAVVHTLAAPAEADEPPAAAAPIAALLDNVRSLFNVGSIFRSADGAGFDHLYLCGFTPTPANRKLAKTALGAEAAISWSHHRNAVELAHHLVATGAHLWALETAADA
;
A
#
# COMPACT_ATOMS: atom_id res chain seq x y z
N MET A 1 -10.16 4.14 23.44
CA MET A 1 -9.09 3.53 22.63
C MET A 1 -8.73 2.20 23.28
N ALA A 2 -8.82 1.07 22.57
CA ALA A 2 -8.56 -0.25 23.16
C ALA A 2 -7.09 -0.62 22.99
N ASP A 3 -6.33 -0.70 24.08
CA ASP A 3 -4.94 -1.15 24.05
C ASP A 3 -4.87 -2.65 23.72
N TYR A 4 -3.91 -3.04 22.89
CA TYR A 4 -3.65 -4.43 22.53
C TYR A 4 -2.33 -4.91 23.14
N VAL A 5 -2.30 -6.18 23.55
CA VAL A 5 -1.10 -6.84 24.07
C VAL A 5 -0.77 -8.05 23.21
N ILE A 6 0.52 -8.32 23.03
CA ILE A 6 0.97 -9.62 22.51
C ILE A 6 1.13 -10.55 23.69
N ARG A 7 0.45 -11.69 23.62
CA ARG A 7 0.58 -12.78 24.59
C ARG A 7 1.39 -13.93 23.99
N ALA A 8 2.06 -14.68 24.84
CA ALA A 8 2.79 -15.89 24.48
C ALA A 8 2.38 -17.05 25.39
N CYS A 9 2.09 -18.20 24.79
CA CYS A 9 1.82 -19.43 25.52
C CYS A 9 3.05 -19.88 26.31
N SER A 10 2.86 -20.24 27.58
CA SER A 10 3.91 -20.73 28.48
C SER A 10 4.32 -22.18 28.22
N ASP A 11 3.52 -22.93 27.44
CA ASP A 11 3.83 -24.30 27.08
C ASP A 11 5.00 -24.34 26.08
N PRO A 12 6.10 -25.05 26.41
CA PRO A 12 7.31 -25.07 25.59
C PRO A 12 7.12 -25.77 24.23
N THR A 13 6.06 -26.56 24.07
CA THR A 13 5.70 -27.23 22.82
C THR A 13 4.79 -26.35 21.95
N CYS A 14 3.85 -25.62 22.55
CA CYS A 14 2.91 -24.77 21.82
C CYS A 14 3.53 -23.43 21.41
N ARG A 15 4.05 -22.65 22.36
CA ARG A 15 4.70 -21.34 22.16
C ARG A 15 3.96 -20.32 21.27
N ALA A 16 2.64 -20.49 21.09
CA ALA A 16 1.84 -19.60 20.25
C ALA A 16 1.92 -18.15 20.74
N ARG A 17 2.09 -17.21 19.81
CA ARG A 17 2.05 -15.76 20.06
C ARG A 17 0.87 -15.15 19.32
N TYR A 18 0.12 -14.29 19.97
CA TYR A 18 -1.09 -13.70 19.41
C TYR A 18 -1.43 -12.36 20.04
N PRO A 19 -2.05 -11.44 19.28
CA PRO A 19 -2.60 -10.21 19.84
C PRO A 19 -3.92 -10.51 20.56
N ALA A 20 -4.15 -9.84 21.68
CA ALA A 20 -5.44 -9.82 22.37
C ALA A 20 -5.69 -8.43 22.97
N PRO A 21 -6.94 -8.00 23.13
CA PRO A 21 -7.22 -6.77 23.86
C PRO A 21 -6.65 -6.86 25.28
N ALA A 22 -6.01 -5.80 25.77
CA ALA A 22 -5.41 -5.76 27.10
C ALA A 22 -6.44 -6.03 28.21
N ALA A 23 -7.68 -5.58 27.99
CA ALA A 23 -8.80 -5.74 28.90
C ALA A 23 -9.45 -7.15 28.85
N ASP A 24 -9.11 -7.97 27.86
CA ASP A 24 -9.65 -9.32 27.73
C ASP A 24 -9.01 -10.25 28.77
N ARG A 25 -9.83 -10.65 29.75
CA ARG A 25 -9.44 -11.54 30.85
C ARG A 25 -9.41 -13.01 30.42
N ASP A 26 -10.18 -13.37 29.39
CA ASP A 26 -10.25 -14.74 28.87
C ASP A 26 -9.02 -15.07 28.00
N ALA A 27 -8.36 -14.04 27.47
CA ALA A 27 -7.08 -14.15 26.75
C ALA A 27 -5.89 -14.61 27.62
N ALA A 28 -6.06 -14.78 28.93
CA ALA A 28 -5.05 -15.36 29.82
C ALA A 28 -4.78 -16.85 29.56
N ARG A 29 -5.63 -17.51 28.77
CA ARG A 29 -5.40 -18.88 28.27
C ARG A 29 -5.08 -18.88 26.79
N CYS A 30 -4.16 -19.75 26.39
CA CYS A 30 -3.81 -19.98 25.00
C CYS A 30 -5.03 -20.51 24.25
N PRO A 31 -5.48 -19.85 23.16
CA PRO A 31 -6.65 -20.30 22.41
C PRO A 31 -6.39 -21.58 21.61
N TRP A 32 -5.12 -22.02 21.50
CA TRP A 32 -4.75 -23.25 20.79
C TRP A 32 -4.67 -24.47 21.70
N CYS A 33 -4.05 -24.36 22.87
CA CYS A 33 -3.82 -25.52 23.76
C CYS A 33 -4.42 -25.36 25.16
N GLY A 34 -4.98 -24.20 25.49
CA GLY A 34 -5.56 -23.91 26.81
C GLY A 34 -4.53 -23.67 27.93
N SER A 35 -3.23 -23.85 27.68
CA SER A 35 -2.18 -23.55 28.65
C SER A 35 -2.13 -22.04 28.96
N PRO A 36 -1.58 -21.62 30.13
CA PRO A 36 -1.50 -20.21 30.48
C PRO A 36 -0.70 -19.39 29.46
N ALA A 37 -1.12 -18.17 29.19
CA ALA A 37 -0.45 -17.24 28.28
C ALA A 37 -0.12 -15.92 28.97
N ALA A 38 1.16 -15.53 28.93
CA ALA A 38 1.65 -14.30 29.55
C ALA A 38 1.72 -13.16 28.53
N VAL A 39 1.50 -11.93 28.99
CA VAL A 39 1.78 -10.74 28.19
C VAL A 39 3.29 -10.62 28.02
N VAL A 40 3.75 -10.60 26.78
CA VAL A 40 5.17 -10.44 26.42
C VAL A 40 5.48 -9.12 25.75
N HIS A 41 4.46 -8.41 25.26
CA HIS A 41 4.60 -7.08 24.71
C HIS A 41 3.29 -6.30 24.86
N THR A 42 3.40 -5.01 25.14
CA THR A 42 2.27 -4.08 25.11
C THR A 42 2.41 -3.23 23.87
N LEU A 43 1.42 -3.28 22.98
CA LEU A 43 1.35 -2.39 21.85
C LEU A 43 0.60 -1.15 22.31
N ALA A 44 1.24 0.01 22.23
CA ALA A 44 0.49 1.25 22.29
C ALA A 44 -0.54 1.22 21.16
N ALA A 45 -1.77 1.66 21.43
CA ALA A 45 -2.67 2.02 20.34
C ALA A 45 -1.89 2.93 19.38
N PRO A 46 -1.93 2.70 18.06
CA PRO A 46 -1.34 3.65 17.13
C PRO A 46 -1.90 5.02 17.49
N ALA A 47 -1.02 5.99 17.72
CA ALA A 47 -1.46 7.35 17.97
C ALA A 47 -2.35 7.73 16.78
N GLU A 48 -3.62 8.01 17.04
CA GLU A 48 -4.42 8.73 16.06
C GLU A 48 -3.69 10.05 15.85
N ALA A 49 -3.12 10.21 14.65
CA ALA A 49 -2.61 11.50 14.26
C ALA A 49 -3.83 12.43 14.16
N ASP A 50 -4.06 13.22 15.21
CA ASP A 50 -5.11 14.24 15.26
C ASP A 50 -4.94 15.27 14.15
N GLU A 51 -3.72 15.39 13.63
CA GLU A 51 -3.38 16.24 12.51
C GLU A 51 -3.12 15.36 11.29
N PRO A 52 -3.91 15.51 10.19
CA PRO A 52 -3.51 14.90 8.94
C PRO A 52 -2.08 15.36 8.64
N PRO A 53 -1.20 14.48 8.11
CA PRO A 53 0.12 14.90 7.70
C PRO A 53 -0.03 16.18 6.87
N ALA A 54 0.81 17.19 7.15
CA ALA A 54 0.86 18.42 6.36
C ALA A 54 0.70 18.06 4.88
N ALA A 55 -0.25 18.71 4.19
CA ALA A 55 -0.77 18.29 2.88
C ALA A 55 0.32 17.57 2.07
N ALA A 56 0.21 16.24 1.98
CA ALA A 56 1.24 15.41 1.38
C ALA A 56 1.51 15.98 -0.02
N ALA A 57 2.79 16.18 -0.34
CA ALA A 57 3.16 16.64 -1.68
C ALA A 57 2.51 15.69 -2.71
N PRO A 58 1.90 16.21 -3.78
CA PRO A 58 1.18 15.37 -4.71
C PRO A 58 2.10 14.33 -5.33
N ILE A 59 1.67 13.07 -5.35
CA ILE A 59 2.45 11.93 -5.83
C ILE A 59 1.79 11.37 -7.08
N ALA A 60 2.57 11.22 -8.14
CA ALA A 60 2.13 10.59 -9.38
C ALA A 60 3.06 9.45 -9.76
N ALA A 61 2.55 8.48 -10.55
CA ALA A 61 3.39 7.46 -11.17
C ALA A 61 3.38 7.59 -12.69
N LEU A 62 4.54 7.37 -13.30
CA LEU A 62 4.71 7.31 -14.75
C LEU A 62 5.03 5.87 -15.14
N LEU A 63 4.14 5.26 -15.92
CA LEU A 63 4.24 3.87 -16.36
C LEU A 63 4.67 3.84 -17.83
N ASP A 64 5.97 3.68 -18.07
CA ASP A 64 6.49 3.55 -19.42
C ASP A 64 6.44 2.09 -19.90
N ASN A 65 5.75 1.86 -21.03
CA ASN A 65 5.82 0.60 -21.76
C ASN A 65 5.51 -0.65 -20.91
N VAL A 66 4.55 -0.53 -19.98
CA VAL A 66 4.08 -1.65 -19.14
C VAL A 66 3.04 -2.46 -19.92
N ARG A 67 3.42 -3.62 -20.45
CA ARG A 67 2.56 -4.43 -21.35
C ARG A 67 1.37 -5.09 -20.65
N SER A 68 1.53 -5.52 -19.40
CA SER A 68 0.57 -6.39 -18.72
C SER A 68 -0.64 -5.60 -18.23
N LEU A 69 -1.81 -5.85 -18.82
CA LEU A 69 -3.11 -5.31 -18.37
C LEU A 69 -3.40 -5.61 -16.89
N PHE A 70 -2.98 -6.78 -16.41
CA PHE A 70 -3.14 -7.18 -15.01
C PHE A 70 -2.24 -6.37 -14.08
N ASN A 71 -0.99 -6.12 -14.49
CA ASN A 71 -0.06 -5.32 -13.70
C ASN A 71 -0.51 -3.86 -13.68
N VAL A 72 -0.93 -3.30 -14.82
CA VAL A 72 -1.46 -1.93 -14.88
C VAL A 72 -2.70 -1.80 -14.00
N GLY A 73 -3.66 -2.72 -14.10
CA GLY A 73 -4.83 -2.72 -13.21
C GLY A 73 -4.48 -2.85 -11.72
N SER A 74 -3.46 -3.64 -11.38
CA SER A 74 -2.96 -3.73 -10.00
C SER A 74 -2.31 -2.42 -9.54
N ILE A 75 -1.56 -1.74 -10.42
CA ILE A 75 -0.96 -0.42 -10.13
C ILE A 75 -2.06 0.62 -9.90
N PHE A 76 -3.14 0.63 -10.70
CA PHE A 76 -4.29 1.50 -10.43
C PHE A 76 -4.85 1.31 -9.03
N ARG A 77 -5.06 0.05 -8.60
CA ARG A 77 -5.57 -0.26 -7.26
C ARG A 77 -4.60 0.12 -6.15
N SER A 78 -3.30 -0.08 -6.36
CA SER A 78 -2.27 0.35 -5.41
C SER A 78 -2.21 1.87 -5.31
N ALA A 79 -2.33 2.59 -6.43
CA ALA A 79 -2.31 4.04 -6.48
C ALA A 79 -3.53 4.65 -5.75
N ASP A 80 -4.73 4.09 -5.97
CA ASP A 80 -5.97 4.45 -5.27
C ASP A 80 -5.84 4.24 -3.76
N GLY A 81 -5.38 3.06 -3.33
CA GLY A 81 -5.19 2.78 -1.90
C GLY A 81 -4.03 3.55 -1.23
N ALA A 82 -3.05 4.01 -2.01
CA ALA A 82 -1.87 4.72 -1.50
C ALA A 82 -1.98 6.26 -1.60
N GLY A 83 -3.09 6.78 -2.15
CA GLY A 83 -3.32 8.23 -2.25
C GLY A 83 -2.48 8.92 -3.31
N PHE A 84 -2.20 8.27 -4.44
CA PHE A 84 -1.59 8.93 -5.60
C PHE A 84 -2.61 9.87 -6.26
N ASP A 85 -2.15 11.01 -6.74
CA ASP A 85 -3.00 11.99 -7.41
C ASP A 85 -3.20 11.66 -8.89
N HIS A 86 -2.19 11.08 -9.54
CA HIS A 86 -2.21 10.88 -10.99
C HIS A 86 -1.41 9.67 -11.49
N LEU A 87 -1.88 9.04 -12.56
CA LEU A 87 -1.14 8.03 -13.33
C LEU A 87 -0.90 8.46 -14.78
N TYR A 88 0.36 8.55 -15.18
CA TYR A 88 0.77 8.81 -16.56
C TYR A 88 1.08 7.50 -17.27
N LEU A 89 0.21 7.11 -18.20
CA LEU A 89 0.36 5.88 -18.98
C LEU A 89 1.12 6.21 -20.26
N CYS A 90 2.37 5.75 -20.38
CA CYS A 90 3.25 6.14 -21.47
C CYS A 90 3.50 5.01 -22.48
N GLY A 91 3.76 5.39 -23.74
CA GLY A 91 4.07 4.47 -24.81
C GLY A 91 2.91 3.52 -25.10
N PHE A 92 3.17 2.21 -25.14
CA PHE A 92 2.14 1.21 -25.38
C PHE A 92 1.43 0.71 -24.12
N THR A 93 1.66 1.32 -22.95
CA THR A 93 0.95 0.98 -21.71
C THR A 93 -0.57 1.05 -21.94
N PRO A 94 -1.33 -0.03 -21.68
CA PRO A 94 -2.75 -0.08 -21.93
C PRO A 94 -3.51 0.90 -21.03
N THR A 95 -4.61 1.45 -21.54
CA THR A 95 -5.44 2.42 -20.84
C THR A 95 -6.77 1.83 -20.39
N PRO A 96 -7.49 2.50 -19.47
CA PRO A 96 -8.85 2.14 -19.06
C PRO A 96 -9.89 2.03 -20.18
N ALA A 97 -9.61 2.55 -21.39
CA ALA A 97 -10.44 2.31 -22.57
C ALA A 97 -10.51 0.81 -22.94
N ASN A 98 -9.55 0.00 -22.51
CA ASN A 98 -9.61 -1.45 -22.65
C ASN A 98 -10.43 -2.07 -21.49
N ARG A 99 -11.59 -2.66 -21.83
CA ARG A 99 -12.48 -3.32 -20.84
C ARG A 99 -11.79 -4.37 -19.96
N LYS A 100 -10.75 -5.05 -20.45
CA LYS A 100 -10.00 -6.02 -19.63
C LYS A 100 -9.20 -5.33 -18.53
N LEU A 101 -8.68 -4.13 -18.78
CA LEU A 101 -8.00 -3.31 -17.78
C LEU A 101 -8.98 -2.78 -16.75
N ALA A 102 -10.11 -2.22 -17.17
CA ALA A 102 -11.14 -1.75 -16.23
C ALA A 102 -11.60 -2.85 -15.27
N LYS A 103 -11.75 -4.08 -15.79
CA LYS A 103 -12.07 -5.25 -14.95
C LYS A 103 -10.99 -5.58 -13.92
N THR A 104 -9.70 -5.34 -14.21
CA THR A 104 -8.60 -5.60 -13.27
C THR A 104 -8.36 -4.45 -12.31
N ALA A 105 -8.67 -3.21 -12.72
CA ALA A 105 -8.58 -2.01 -11.89
C ALA A 105 -9.72 -1.90 -10.86
N LEU A 106 -10.84 -2.58 -11.08
CA LEU A 106 -11.95 -2.69 -10.11
C LEU A 106 -12.53 -1.34 -9.67
N GLY A 107 -12.59 -0.36 -10.58
CA GLY A 107 -13.14 0.98 -10.32
C GLY A 107 -12.08 2.01 -9.91
N ALA A 108 -10.86 1.58 -9.60
CA ALA A 108 -9.74 2.49 -9.30
C ALA A 108 -9.42 3.43 -10.49
N GLU A 109 -9.70 3.01 -11.73
CA GLU A 109 -9.54 3.83 -12.93
C GLU A 109 -10.47 5.04 -13.01
N ALA A 110 -11.53 5.06 -12.18
CA ALA A 110 -12.46 6.17 -12.06
C ALA A 110 -12.14 7.06 -10.84
N ALA A 111 -11.44 6.53 -9.84
CA ALA A 111 -11.04 7.26 -8.63
C ALA A 111 -9.73 8.05 -8.83
N ILE A 112 -8.77 7.45 -9.55
CA ILE A 112 -7.46 8.03 -9.83
C ILE A 112 -7.49 8.82 -11.14
N SER A 113 -7.00 10.06 -11.13
CA SER A 113 -6.78 10.80 -12.39
C SER A 113 -5.70 10.13 -13.22
N TRP A 114 -5.87 10.07 -14.54
CA TRP A 114 -4.86 9.48 -15.42
C TRP A 114 -4.83 10.16 -16.79
N SER A 115 -3.71 10.05 -17.48
CA SER A 115 -3.55 10.52 -18.86
C SER A 115 -2.63 9.61 -19.66
N HIS A 116 -2.83 9.56 -20.98
CA HIS A 116 -2.00 8.78 -21.89
C HIS A 116 -1.06 9.69 -22.69
N HIS A 117 0.21 9.30 -22.76
CA HIS A 117 1.26 10.02 -23.47
C HIS A 117 2.05 9.05 -24.34
N ARG A 118 2.52 9.50 -25.51
CA ARG A 118 3.26 8.61 -26.43
C ARG A 118 4.72 8.43 -26.05
N ASN A 119 5.33 9.43 -25.42
CA ASN A 119 6.75 9.45 -25.10
C ASN A 119 6.95 9.78 -23.61
N ALA A 120 7.39 8.78 -22.84
CA ALA A 120 7.68 8.93 -21.41
C ALA A 120 8.80 9.94 -21.13
N VAL A 121 9.83 9.99 -21.97
CA VAL A 121 11.01 10.84 -21.76
C VAL A 121 10.65 12.31 -21.94
N GLU A 122 9.88 12.64 -23.00
CA GLU A 122 9.38 14.00 -23.21
C GLU A 122 8.49 14.45 -22.06
N LEU A 123 7.58 13.58 -21.59
CA LEU A 123 6.72 13.87 -20.45
C LEU A 123 7.54 14.06 -19.17
N ALA A 124 8.51 13.20 -18.89
CA ALA A 124 9.37 13.28 -17.72
C ALA A 124 10.15 14.61 -17.71
N HIS A 125 10.73 15.01 -18.84
CA HIS A 125 11.39 16.32 -18.96
C HIS A 125 10.42 17.48 -18.68
N HIS A 126 9.20 17.42 -19.22
CA HIS A 126 8.19 18.44 -18.96
C HIS A 126 7.83 18.51 -17.47
N LEU A 127 7.58 17.37 -16.83
CA LEU A 127 7.24 17.29 -15.40
C LEU A 127 8.36 17.88 -14.53
N VAL A 128 9.62 17.52 -14.80
CA VAL A 128 10.79 18.07 -14.10
C VAL A 128 10.91 19.58 -14.32
N ALA A 129 10.71 20.06 -15.55
CA ALA A 129 10.73 21.49 -15.85
C ALA A 129 9.61 22.27 -15.13
N THR A 130 8.49 21.62 -14.83
CA THR A 130 7.39 22.19 -14.03
C THR A 130 7.54 22.02 -12.52
N GLY A 131 8.68 21.50 -12.06
CA GLY A 131 9.02 21.41 -10.63
C GLY A 131 8.78 20.04 -9.99
N ALA A 132 8.45 19.00 -10.77
CA ALA A 132 8.38 17.64 -10.24
C ALA A 132 9.78 17.10 -9.93
N HIS A 133 9.89 16.35 -8.84
CA HIS A 133 11.07 15.54 -8.57
C HIS A 133 10.84 14.14 -9.13
N LEU A 134 11.71 13.69 -10.04
CA LEU A 134 11.58 12.38 -10.67
C LEU A 134 12.37 11.33 -9.89
N TRP A 135 11.67 10.31 -9.40
CA TRP A 135 12.28 9.08 -8.88
C TRP A 135 11.98 7.95 -9.84
N ALA A 136 13.01 7.16 -10.09
CA ALA A 136 12.91 5.97 -10.90
C ALA A 136 12.92 4.74 -9.95
N LEU A 137 12.32 3.63 -10.39
CA LEU A 137 12.22 2.39 -9.63
C LEU A 137 12.87 1.25 -10.40
N GLU A 138 13.99 0.78 -9.88
CA GLU A 138 14.90 -0.16 -10.53
C GLU A 138 15.09 -1.41 -9.68
N THR A 139 15.52 -2.49 -10.33
CA THR A 139 15.93 -3.71 -9.64
C THR A 139 17.45 -3.80 -9.42
N ALA A 140 18.23 -2.83 -9.93
CA ALA A 140 19.68 -2.76 -9.80
C ALA A 140 20.12 -1.31 -9.57
N ALA A 141 21.21 -1.12 -8.83
CA ALA A 141 21.73 0.21 -8.48
C ALA A 141 22.31 1.01 -9.66
N ASP A 142 22.55 0.35 -10.80
CA ASP A 142 23.29 0.90 -11.95
C ASP A 142 22.43 1.02 -13.22
N ALA A 143 21.11 0.96 -13.09
CA ALA A 143 20.17 0.96 -14.21
C ALA A 143 19.78 2.37 -14.68
#